data_AF-A0A840TZS6-F1
#
_entry.id   AF-A0A840TZS6-F1
#
_cell.length_a   1.000
_cell.length_b   1.000
_cell.length_c   1.000
_cell.angle_alpha   90.00
_cell.angle_beta   90.00
_cell.angle_gamma   90.00
#
_symmetry.space_group_name_H-M   'P 1'
#
loop_
_entity.id
_entity.type
_entity.pdbx_description
1 polymer ?
#
loop_
_entity_poly.entity_id
_entity_poly.type
_entity_poly.pdbx_seq_one_letter_code
_entity_poly.pdbx_strand_id
1 'polypeptide(L)'
;MKKQLSLLLMALLVSLSACFNEYDEGYEILGPVATIPVLTFSQAQPTAGSQITVNFRYYSENIEVKELRLVQTLSNATTTVSTKPVSGFNRDNSYEDSFTYTVPSVSAGTVINLGVEVVTTNDLTNARRANITVR
;
A
#
# COMPACT_ATOMS: atom_id res chain seq x y z
N MET A 1 -12.60 -26.98 -59.47
CA MET A 1 -13.01 -27.31 -58.08
C MET A 1 -11.87 -27.18 -57.06
N LYS A 2 -10.66 -27.77 -57.26
CA LYS A 2 -9.57 -27.69 -56.26
C LYS A 2 -9.12 -26.26 -55.90
N LYS A 3 -9.01 -25.35 -56.89
CA LYS A 3 -8.61 -23.94 -56.66
C LYS A 3 -9.64 -23.12 -55.89
N GLN A 4 -10.94 -23.39 -56.08
CA GLN A 4 -12.03 -22.70 -55.36
C GLN A 4 -12.09 -23.14 -53.90
N LEU A 5 -11.81 -24.42 -53.63
CA LEU A 5 -11.71 -24.95 -52.27
C LEU A 5 -10.55 -24.31 -51.49
N SER A 6 -9.39 -24.13 -52.13
CA SER A 6 -8.24 -23.47 -51.50
C SER A 6 -8.52 -21.99 -51.18
N LEU A 7 -9.22 -21.26 -52.05
CA LEU A 7 -9.64 -19.87 -51.81
C LEU A 7 -10.62 -19.77 -50.64
N LEU A 8 -11.57 -20.71 -50.54
CA LEU A 8 -12.54 -20.75 -49.45
C LEU A 8 -11.87 -21.05 -48.10
N LEU A 9 -10.92 -21.98 -48.08
CA LEU A 9 -10.17 -22.35 -46.88
C LEU A 9 -9.32 -21.18 -46.37
N MET A 10 -8.71 -20.42 -47.29
CA MET A 10 -7.89 -19.26 -46.95
C MET A 10 -8.72 -18.10 -46.42
N ALA A 11 -9.91 -17.85 -46.99
CA ALA A 11 -10.85 -16.86 -46.46
C ALA A 11 -11.35 -17.21 -45.05
N LEU A 12 -11.62 -18.49 -44.79
CA LEU A 12 -12.04 -18.98 -43.48
C LEU A 12 -10.95 -18.78 -42.42
N LEU A 13 -9.69 -19.05 -42.75
CA LEU A 13 -8.56 -18.86 -41.84
C LEU A 13 -8.33 -17.39 -41.47
N VAL A 14 -8.51 -16.45 -42.41
CA VAL A 14 -8.42 -15.00 -42.13
C VAL A 14 -9.57 -14.52 -41.24
N SER A 15 -10.77 -15.07 -41.43
CA SER A 15 -11.93 -14.71 -40.59
C SER A 15 -11.79 -15.18 -39.13
N LEU A 16 -11.07 -16.29 -38.89
CA LEU A 16 -10.79 -16.80 -37.54
C LEU A 16 -9.74 -15.95 -36.79
N SER A 17 -8.83 -15.26 -37.50
CA SER A 17 -7.86 -14.35 -36.88
C SER A 17 -8.41 -12.97 -36.52
N ALA A 18 -9.58 -12.59 -37.06
CA ALA A 18 -10.18 -11.27 -36.82
C ALA A 18 -11.09 -11.21 -35.57
N CYS A 19 -11.25 -12.32 -34.85
CA CYS A 19 -12.13 -12.43 -33.69
C CYS A 19 -11.38 -12.59 -32.36
N PHE A 20 -10.20 -11.98 -32.25
CA PHE A 20 -9.59 -11.74 -30.94
C PHE A 20 -10.24 -10.48 -30.35
N ASN A 21 -11.32 -10.68 -29.62
CA ASN A 21 -11.82 -9.66 -28.71
C ASN A 21 -10.81 -9.65 -27.54
N GLU A 22 -9.88 -8.69 -27.54
CA GLU A 22 -9.03 -8.47 -26.38
C GLU A 22 -9.96 -8.24 -25.20
N TYR A 23 -9.99 -9.22 -24.31
CA TYR A 23 -10.72 -9.13 -23.06
C TYR A 23 -9.99 -8.10 -22.20
N ASP A 24 -10.38 -6.84 -22.36
CA ASP A 24 -10.00 -5.78 -21.46
C ASP A 24 -10.74 -6.05 -20.15
N GLU A 25 -10.00 -6.38 -19.09
CA GLU A 25 -10.53 -6.98 -17.86
C GLU A 25 -11.48 -6.04 -17.08
N GLY A 26 -11.75 -4.83 -17.59
CA GLY A 26 -12.72 -3.89 -17.04
C GLY A 26 -12.24 -3.21 -15.75
N TYR A 27 -10.95 -3.31 -15.43
CA TYR A 27 -10.36 -2.67 -14.26
C TYR A 27 -9.61 -1.40 -14.68
N GLU A 28 -9.94 -0.29 -14.03
CA GLU A 28 -9.20 0.97 -14.17
C GLU A 28 -8.03 1.01 -13.19
N ILE A 29 -6.82 1.21 -13.72
CA ILE A 29 -5.63 1.42 -12.88
C ILE A 29 -5.67 2.85 -12.33
N LEU A 30 -5.98 2.97 -11.03
CA LEU A 30 -6.10 4.28 -10.36
C LEU A 30 -4.77 5.04 -10.24
N GLY A 31 -3.64 4.32 -10.29
CA GLY A 31 -2.30 4.90 -10.25
C GLY A 31 -1.33 4.18 -9.29
N PRO A 32 -0.06 4.62 -9.27
CA PRO A 32 0.97 4.06 -8.39
C PRO A 32 0.77 4.46 -6.92
N VAL A 33 1.26 3.61 -6.01
CA VAL A 33 1.36 3.88 -4.58
C VAL A 33 2.78 3.67 -4.08
N ALA A 34 3.12 4.27 -2.95
CA ALA A 34 4.40 4.04 -2.28
C ALA A 34 4.46 2.64 -1.63
N THR A 35 5.67 2.15 -1.36
CA THR A 35 5.91 0.86 -0.70
C THR A 35 6.62 1.05 0.63
N ILE A 36 6.23 0.27 1.65
CA ILE A 36 6.81 0.30 3.00
C ILE A 36 7.49 -1.04 3.29
N PRO A 37 8.77 -1.25 2.92
CA PRO A 37 9.46 -2.53 3.12
C PRO A 37 9.83 -2.83 4.59
N VAL A 38 9.95 -1.80 5.44
CA VAL A 38 10.36 -1.98 6.85
C VAL A 38 9.38 -1.26 7.76
N LEU A 39 8.93 -1.95 8.81
CA LEU A 39 8.21 -1.39 9.95
C LEU A 39 8.66 -2.14 11.20
N THR A 40 9.20 -1.41 12.18
CA THR A 40 9.63 -1.98 13.46
C THR A 40 9.16 -1.10 14.61
N PHE A 41 9.03 -1.72 15.79
CA PHE A 41 8.66 -1.02 17.02
C PHE A 41 9.82 -1.18 18.01
N SER A 42 10.09 -0.13 18.80
CA SER A 42 11.08 -0.23 19.88
C SER A 42 10.69 -1.27 20.94
N GLN A 43 9.40 -1.58 21.08
CA GLN A 43 8.87 -2.59 22.00
C GLN A 43 7.64 -3.29 21.38
N ALA A 44 7.61 -4.62 21.42
CA ALA A 44 6.45 -5.41 20.98
C ALA A 44 5.36 -5.52 22.06
N GLN A 45 5.74 -5.38 23.34
CA GLN A 45 4.86 -5.48 24.51
C GLN A 45 4.99 -4.26 25.44
N PRO A 46 4.54 -3.08 25.01
CA PRO A 46 4.62 -1.88 25.83
C PRO A 46 3.57 -1.87 26.95
N THR A 47 3.85 -1.13 28.01
CA THR A 47 2.87 -0.85 29.07
C THR A 47 1.94 0.29 28.65
N ALA A 48 0.70 0.28 29.15
CA ALA A 48 -0.21 1.41 28.96
C ALA A 48 0.43 2.75 29.39
N GLY A 49 0.28 3.78 28.57
CA GLY A 49 0.85 5.11 28.79
C GLY A 49 2.33 5.27 28.44
N SER A 50 3.06 4.20 28.08
CA SER A 50 4.46 4.34 27.66
C SER A 50 4.57 4.92 26.26
N GLN A 51 5.72 5.53 25.98
CA GLN A 51 6.09 5.95 24.63
C GLN A 51 6.92 4.85 23.96
N ILE A 52 6.59 4.53 22.72
CA ILE A 52 7.40 3.68 21.84
C ILE A 52 7.73 4.42 20.56
N THR A 53 8.81 3.97 19.91
CA THR A 53 9.25 4.48 18.62
C THR A 53 8.82 3.50 17.54
N VAL A 54 8.14 4.00 16.52
CA VAL A 54 7.72 3.26 15.33
C VAL A 54 8.66 3.65 14.21
N ASN A 55 9.65 2.82 13.90
CA ASN A 55 10.60 3.08 12.81
C ASN A 55 10.06 2.48 11.52
N PHE A 56 10.26 3.16 10.41
CA PHE A 56 9.85 2.68 9.11
C PHE A 56 10.83 3.09 8.02
N ARG A 57 10.83 2.30 6.95
CA ARG A 57 11.45 2.66 5.68
C ARG A 57 10.39 2.60 4.61
N TYR A 58 10.31 3.62 3.77
CA TYR A 58 9.45 3.64 2.58
C TYR A 58 10.23 4.08 1.34
N TYR A 59 9.70 3.75 0.16
CA TYR A 59 10.17 4.30 -1.10
C TYR A 59 8.98 4.45 -2.06
N SER A 60 9.12 5.33 -3.04
CA SER A 60 8.14 5.52 -4.10
C SER A 60 8.87 5.88 -5.37
N GLU A 61 8.66 5.12 -6.45
CA GLU A 61 9.44 5.27 -7.69
C GLU A 61 8.75 6.25 -8.66
N ASN A 62 7.42 6.21 -8.69
CA ASN A 62 6.65 6.80 -9.79
C ASN A 62 5.72 7.94 -9.35
N ILE A 63 5.66 8.25 -8.05
CA ILE A 63 4.72 9.24 -7.51
C ILE A 63 5.29 9.90 -6.26
N GLU A 64 5.08 11.21 -6.16
CA GLU A 64 5.52 11.97 -5.00
C GLU A 64 4.67 11.63 -3.76
N VAL A 65 5.33 11.62 -2.61
CA VAL A 65 4.68 11.42 -1.32
C VAL A 65 4.40 12.80 -0.71
N LYS A 66 3.13 13.02 -0.34
CA LYS A 66 2.65 14.26 0.28
C LYS A 66 2.79 14.23 1.80
N GLU A 67 2.42 13.12 2.41
CA GLU A 67 2.46 12.97 3.86
C GLU A 67 2.56 11.51 4.31
N LEU A 68 2.96 11.36 5.57
CA LEU A 68 3.05 10.10 6.29
C LEU A 68 2.10 10.18 7.49
N ARG A 69 1.33 9.13 7.71
CA ARG A 69 0.39 9.05 8.84
C ARG A 69 0.73 7.85 9.70
N LEU A 70 0.79 8.05 11.00
CA LEU A 70 0.72 6.95 11.95
C LEU A 70 -0.75 6.68 12.24
N VAL A 71 -1.19 5.45 12.00
CA VAL A 71 -2.57 5.01 12.19
C VAL A 71 -2.62 3.89 13.21
N GLN A 72 -3.60 3.95 14.12
CA GLN A 72 -3.91 2.87 15.04
C GLN A 72 -5.28 2.29 14.69
N THR A 73 -5.45 0.99 14.85
CA THR A 73 -6.76 0.35 14.91
C THR A 73 -6.92 -0.31 16.27
N LEU A 74 -7.91 0.17 17.01
CA LEU A 74 -8.27 -0.30 18.34
C LEU A 74 -9.79 -0.42 18.40
N SER A 75 -10.31 -1.54 18.92
CA SER A 75 -11.75 -1.79 19.01
C SER A 75 -12.50 -1.62 17.68
N ASN A 76 -11.89 -2.07 16.58
CA ASN A 76 -12.39 -1.94 15.20
C ASN A 76 -12.51 -0.49 14.66
N ALA A 77 -12.00 0.50 15.39
CA ALA A 77 -11.92 1.88 14.92
C ALA A 77 -10.48 2.19 14.48
N THR A 78 -10.30 2.57 13.22
CA THR A 78 -9.03 3.10 12.72
C THR A 78 -8.99 4.61 12.90
N THR A 79 -7.92 5.12 13.50
CA THR A 79 -7.70 6.55 13.73
C THR A 79 -6.28 6.94 13.36
N THR A 80 -6.12 8.14 12.80
CA THR A 80 -4.81 8.76 12.60
C THR A 80 -4.37 9.39 13.91
N VAL A 81 -3.23 8.95 14.44
CA VAL A 81 -2.68 9.43 15.71
C VAL A 81 -1.61 10.50 15.51
N SER A 82 -0.96 10.51 14.35
CA SER A 82 0.04 11.51 13.99
C SER A 82 0.16 11.63 12.48
N THR A 83 0.53 12.81 12.00
CA THR A 83 0.80 13.09 10.58
C THR A 83 2.09 13.87 10.46
N LYS A 84 2.90 13.54 9.47
CA LYS A 84 4.11 14.30 9.08
C LYS A 84 4.01 14.68 7.60
N PRO A 85 4.16 15.96 7.24
CA PRO A 85 4.31 16.35 5.84
C PRO A 85 5.65 15.85 5.30
N VAL A 86 5.69 15.50 4.02
CA VAL A 86 6.92 15.15 3.31
C VAL A 86 7.26 16.29 2.35
N SER A 87 8.50 16.79 2.43
CA SER A 87 9.07 17.74 1.49
C SER A 87 10.40 17.23 0.96
N GLY A 88 10.77 17.61 -0.26
CA GLY A 88 12.03 17.16 -0.87
C GLY A 88 12.03 15.69 -1.28
N PHE A 89 10.94 15.23 -1.89
CA PHE A 89 10.82 13.87 -2.40
C PHE A 89 11.85 13.56 -3.51
N ASN A 90 12.37 12.34 -3.49
CA ASN A 90 13.43 11.78 -4.31
C ASN A 90 12.98 10.37 -4.71
N ARG A 91 13.01 10.10 -6.01
CA ARG A 91 12.56 8.84 -6.60
C ARG A 91 13.59 7.71 -6.48
N ASP A 92 14.86 8.06 -6.28
CA ASP A 92 15.98 7.12 -6.41
C ASP A 92 16.38 6.46 -5.08
N ASN A 93 15.92 7.00 -3.94
CA ASN A 93 16.34 6.55 -2.62
C ASN A 93 15.16 6.14 -1.74
N SER A 94 15.42 5.23 -0.80
CA SER A 94 14.50 4.96 0.29
C SER A 94 14.62 6.00 1.40
N TYR A 95 13.50 6.28 2.05
CA TYR A 95 13.38 7.17 3.19
C TYR A 95 13.23 6.38 4.48
N GLU A 96 14.00 6.76 5.48
CA GLU A 96 13.88 6.25 6.85
C GLU A 96 13.47 7.37 7.78
N ASP A 97 12.47 7.09 8.62
CA ASP A 97 12.03 8.00 9.67
C ASP A 97 11.31 7.18 10.76
N SER A 98 10.85 7.86 11.80
CA SER A 98 10.16 7.27 12.92
C SER A 98 9.02 8.13 13.45
N PHE A 99 7.99 7.52 14.01
CA PHE A 99 7.00 8.20 14.84
C PHE A 99 7.21 7.88 16.31
N THR A 100 6.93 8.84 17.18
CA THR A 100 6.71 8.57 18.60
C THR A 100 5.23 8.26 18.81
N TYR A 101 4.93 7.14 19.46
CA TYR A 101 3.57 6.70 19.77
C TYR A 101 3.40 6.53 21.28
N THR A 102 2.39 7.18 21.85
CA THR A 102 1.98 6.97 23.24
C THR A 102 0.92 5.89 23.28
N VAL A 103 1.19 4.81 24.01
CA VAL A 103 0.27 3.67 24.14
C VAL A 103 -0.96 4.11 24.95
N PRO A 104 -2.19 3.92 24.45
CA PRO A 104 -3.40 4.36 25.14
C PRO A 104 -3.59 3.60 26.46
N SER A 105 -4.34 4.22 27.37
CA SER A 105 -4.71 3.60 28.65
C SER A 105 -5.78 2.51 28.46
N VAL A 106 -5.33 1.32 28.06
CA VAL A 106 -6.17 0.12 27.87
C VAL A 106 -5.71 -1.01 28.78
N SER A 107 -6.54 -2.04 28.93
CA SER A 107 -6.20 -3.21 29.74
C SER A 107 -5.01 -3.98 29.15
N ALA A 108 -4.24 -4.62 30.03
CA ALA A 108 -3.24 -5.60 29.63
C ALA A 108 -3.88 -6.70 28.75
N GLY A 109 -3.12 -7.21 27.78
CA GLY A 109 -3.58 -8.15 26.76
C GLY A 109 -4.30 -7.52 25.57
N THR A 110 -4.59 -6.22 25.60
CA THR A 110 -5.21 -5.53 24.45
C THR A 110 -4.25 -5.51 23.27
N VAL A 111 -4.73 -5.98 22.11
CA VAL A 111 -4.00 -5.91 20.85
C VAL A 111 -4.32 -4.59 20.15
N ILE A 112 -3.28 -3.84 19.79
CA ILE A 112 -3.40 -2.64 18.98
C ILE A 112 -2.72 -2.93 17.64
N ASN A 113 -3.45 -2.74 16.54
CA ASN A 113 -2.88 -2.82 15.21
C ASN A 113 -2.36 -1.43 14.83
N LEU A 114 -1.05 -1.25 14.90
CA LEU A 114 -0.38 0.02 14.68
C LEU A 114 0.36 -0.01 13.33
N GLY A 115 0.30 1.07 12.57
CA GLY A 115 0.96 1.10 11.28
C GLY A 115 1.21 2.48 10.73
N VAL A 116 2.04 2.51 9.69
CA VAL A 116 2.36 3.72 8.94
C VAL A 116 1.64 3.64 7.61
N GLU A 117 1.01 4.74 7.23
CA GLU A 117 0.37 4.97 5.95
C GLU A 117 1.14 6.05 5.20
N VAL A 118 1.46 5.79 3.93
CA VAL A 118 2.09 6.74 3.02
C VAL A 118 1.00 7.26 2.08
N VAL A 119 0.87 8.57 2.00
CA VAL A 119 -0.14 9.26 1.19
C VAL A 119 0.56 9.96 0.03
N THR A 120 0.18 9.60 -1.18
CA THR A 120 0.76 10.17 -2.41
C THR A 120 0.02 11.43 -2.84
N THR A 121 0.57 12.18 -3.79
CA THR A 121 -0.01 13.45 -4.26
C THR A 121 -1.33 13.29 -5.03
N ASN A 122 -1.65 12.08 -5.53
CA ASN A 122 -2.95 11.70 -6.09
C ASN A 122 -3.92 11.14 -5.04
N ASP A 123 -3.65 11.34 -3.75
CA ASP A 123 -4.47 10.92 -2.60
C ASP A 123 -4.68 9.40 -2.46
N LEU A 124 -3.95 8.58 -3.22
CA LEU A 124 -3.85 7.14 -2.96
C LEU A 124 -2.99 6.89 -1.73
N THR A 125 -3.29 5.77 -1.05
CA THR A 125 -2.58 5.41 0.17
C THR A 125 -2.14 3.95 0.14
N ASN A 126 -1.01 3.68 0.79
CA ASN A 126 -0.60 2.33 1.12
C ASN A 126 -0.16 2.31 2.59
N ALA A 127 -0.48 1.23 3.29
CA ALA A 127 -0.19 1.11 4.71
C ALA A 127 0.47 -0.22 5.03
N ARG A 128 1.41 -0.18 5.98
CA ARG A 128 1.97 -1.36 6.62
C ARG A 128 1.66 -1.29 8.08
N ARG A 129 1.11 -2.39 8.61
CA ARG A 129 0.64 -2.48 9.98
C ARG A 129 1.19 -3.74 10.63
N ALA A 130 1.32 -3.69 11.95
CA ALA A 130 1.66 -4.84 12.77
C ALA A 130 1.08 -4.66 14.17
N ASN A 131 0.96 -5.77 14.89
CA ASN A 131 0.32 -5.79 16.19
C ASN A 131 1.34 -5.52 17.30
N ILE A 132 0.96 -4.68 18.25
CA ILE A 132 1.58 -4.60 19.57
C ILE A 132 0.55 -5.10 20.60
N THR A 133 1.01 -5.76 21.65
CA THR A 133 0.14 -6.26 22.73
C THR A 133 0.47 -5.54 24.03
N VAL A 134 -0.50 -4.85 24.62
CA VAL A 134 -0.27 -4.10 25.86
C VAL A 134 0.02 -5.07 27.01
N ARG A 135 1.07 -4.80 27.78
CA ARG A 135 1.46 -5.56 28.96
C ARG A 135 0.91 -4.94 30.24
#